data_AF-A0A634R2X3-F1
#
_entry.id   AF-A0A634R2X3-F1
#
_cell.length_a   1.000
_cell.length_b   1.000
_cell.length_c   1.000
_cell.angle_alpha   90.00
_cell.angle_beta   90.00
_cell.angle_gamma   90.00
#
_symmetry.space_group_name_H-M   'P 1'
#
loop_
_entity.id
_entity.type
_entity.pdbx_description
1 polymer ?
#
loop_
_entity_poly.entity_id
_entity_poly.type
_entity_poly.pdbx_seq_one_letter_code
_entity_poly.pdbx_strand_id
1 'polypeptide(L)'
;MVTSKKLYVAGDVFQNIFMPISDNVNRADIVLKKCYRTDPKNLMFSHALGMGLYEEPVLRWLKEPEWDSCGYKYKKVGDRVHLSRDPLRRFEDIPKNHKSTAVHLLEGTDNGPDKIVDIIIDIKERNPSLEQGDIAVIFLDAGGYIYEYIHSLKSKVKQQLGWDSNISHETKSKQDGKLFISNINNAKGLEFPFVICFAMKLVKRA
;
A
#
# COMPACT_ATOMS: atom_id res chain seq x y z
N MET A 1 -22.36 12.75 18.43
CA MET A 1 -22.53 11.31 18.72
C MET A 1 -22.82 11.20 20.22
N VAL A 2 -24.03 10.82 20.61
CA VAL A 2 -24.45 10.76 22.03
C VAL A 2 -24.99 9.36 22.30
N THR A 3 -24.47 8.69 23.33
CA THR A 3 -24.90 7.37 23.80
C THR A 3 -25.15 7.44 25.30
N SER A 4 -26.21 6.78 25.77
CA SER A 4 -26.61 6.82 27.18
C SER A 4 -25.88 5.78 28.06
N LYS A 5 -25.11 4.86 27.46
CA LYS A 5 -24.53 3.71 28.19
C LYS A 5 -23.03 3.52 28.01
N LYS A 6 -22.57 3.24 26.79
CA LYS A 6 -21.15 2.97 26.49
C LYS A 6 -20.80 3.46 25.10
N LEU A 7 -19.58 3.98 24.96
CA LEU A 7 -18.97 4.42 23.71
C LEU A 7 -17.65 3.68 23.52
N TYR A 8 -17.46 3.06 22.35
CA TYR A 8 -16.17 2.52 21.94
C TYR A 8 -15.63 3.39 20.81
N VAL A 9 -14.39 3.86 20.94
CA VAL A 9 -13.72 4.66 19.92
C VAL A 9 -12.55 3.85 19.41
N ALA A 10 -12.54 3.58 18.11
CA ALA A 10 -11.41 2.97 17.42
C ALA A 10 -10.71 4.04 16.59
N GLY A 11 -9.39 3.98 16.55
CA GLY A 11 -8.54 4.87 15.76
C GLY A 11 -7.35 4.11 15.18
N ASP A 12 -6.69 4.74 14.23
CA ASP A 12 -5.47 4.23 13.63
C ASP A 12 -4.36 5.28 13.76
N VAL A 13 -3.24 4.85 14.32
CA VAL A 13 -2.06 5.67 14.61
C VAL A 13 -1.41 6.18 13.32
N PHE A 14 -1.56 5.45 12.22
CA PHE A 14 -0.92 5.73 10.93
C PHE A 14 -1.88 6.30 9.88
N GLN A 15 -3.10 6.69 10.28
CA GLN A 15 -4.07 7.27 9.34
C GLN A 15 -3.54 8.50 8.59
N ASN A 16 -2.65 9.26 9.24
CA ASN A 16 -1.82 10.25 8.59
C ASN A 16 -0.35 10.08 9.04
N ILE A 17 0.42 9.39 8.21
CA ILE A 17 1.87 9.16 8.41
C ILE A 17 2.68 10.46 8.48
N PHE A 18 2.13 11.59 8.03
CA PHE A 18 2.77 12.91 8.08
C PHE A 18 2.43 13.71 9.36
N MET A 19 1.45 13.28 10.16
CA MET A 19 1.09 13.96 11.41
C MET A 19 1.64 13.23 12.63
N PRO A 20 2.09 13.93 13.69
CA PRO A 20 2.55 13.32 14.94
C PRO A 20 1.57 12.28 15.49
N ILE A 21 2.08 11.28 16.21
CA ILE A 21 1.20 10.29 16.86
C ILE A 21 0.37 11.08 17.87
N SER A 22 -0.96 11.04 17.72
CA SER A 22 -1.82 11.72 18.69
C SER A 22 -1.56 11.16 20.09
N ASP A 23 -1.44 12.03 21.10
CA ASP A 23 -1.26 11.62 22.50
C ASP A 23 -2.37 10.64 22.97
N ASN A 24 -3.51 10.65 22.29
CA ASN A 24 -4.63 9.73 22.50
C ASN A 24 -4.24 8.26 22.30
N VAL A 25 -3.22 7.94 21.50
CA VAL A 25 -2.73 6.56 21.34
C VAL A 25 -2.12 6.03 22.64
N ASN A 26 -1.42 6.88 23.39
CA ASN A 26 -0.89 6.53 24.71
C ASN A 26 -1.99 6.40 25.78
N ARG A 27 -3.21 6.88 25.50
CA ARG A 27 -4.38 6.76 26.38
C ARG A 27 -5.32 5.61 25.97
N ALA A 28 -4.98 4.84 24.95
CA ALA A 28 -5.82 3.74 24.49
C ALA A 28 -5.79 2.59 25.50
N ASP A 29 -6.97 2.10 25.89
CA ASP A 29 -7.09 0.93 26.77
C ASP A 29 -6.59 -0.36 26.10
N ILE A 30 -6.69 -0.44 24.77
CA ILE A 30 -6.31 -1.60 23.97
C ILE A 30 -5.58 -1.12 22.71
N VAL A 31 -4.39 -1.68 22.46
CA VAL A 31 -3.59 -1.43 21.25
C VAL A 31 -3.41 -2.72 20.45
N LEU A 32 -3.87 -2.73 19.19
CA LEU A 32 -3.74 -3.88 18.30
C LEU A 32 -2.41 -3.82 17.55
N LYS A 33 -1.39 -4.53 18.07
CA LYS A 33 -0.02 -4.52 17.54
C LYS A 33 0.22 -5.40 16.30
N LYS A 34 -0.72 -6.30 15.96
CA LYS A 34 -0.53 -7.31 14.90
C LYS A 34 -1.27 -6.90 13.62
N CYS A 35 -0.55 -6.88 12.50
CA CYS A 35 -1.13 -6.67 11.18
C CYS A 35 -1.17 -8.02 10.44
N TYR A 36 -2.37 -8.59 10.30
CA TYR A 36 -2.54 -9.88 9.63
C TYR A 36 -2.66 -9.77 8.12
N ARG A 37 -2.80 -8.57 7.56
CA ARG A 37 -3.12 -8.37 6.14
C ARG A 37 -1.89 -8.40 5.25
N THR A 38 -0.87 -7.65 5.65
CA THR A 38 0.34 -7.40 4.86
C THR A 38 1.49 -8.20 5.43
N ASP A 39 2.30 -8.80 4.55
CA ASP A 39 3.56 -9.43 4.95
C ASP A 39 4.39 -8.48 5.84
N PRO A 40 4.98 -8.96 6.95
CA PRO A 40 5.75 -8.13 7.87
C PRO A 40 6.87 -7.35 7.18
N LYS A 41 7.54 -7.88 6.15
CA LYS A 41 8.62 -7.15 5.47
C LYS A 41 8.07 -5.97 4.69
N ASN A 42 6.99 -6.17 3.92
CA ASN A 42 6.37 -5.10 3.14
C ASN A 42 5.73 -4.04 4.07
N LEU A 43 5.18 -4.45 5.21
CA LEU A 43 4.71 -3.53 6.24
C LEU A 43 5.87 -2.69 6.82
N MET A 44 6.98 -3.34 7.18
CA MET A 44 8.16 -2.66 7.71
C MET A 44 8.77 -1.69 6.70
N PHE A 45 8.88 -2.10 5.44
CA PHE A 45 9.32 -1.25 4.34
C PHE A 45 8.42 -0.03 4.17
N SER A 46 7.10 -0.24 4.10
CA SER A 46 6.11 0.85 3.95
C SER A 46 6.18 1.85 5.11
N HIS A 47 6.31 1.38 6.34
CA HIS A 47 6.48 2.24 7.52
C HIS A 47 7.79 3.02 7.49
N ALA A 48 8.90 2.38 7.10
CA ALA A 48 10.19 3.06 7.02
C ALA A 48 10.20 4.17 5.96
N LEU A 49 9.59 3.91 4.80
CA LEU A 49 9.41 4.90 3.74
C LEU A 49 8.45 6.01 4.17
N GLY A 50 7.29 5.65 4.74
CA GLY A 50 6.27 6.62 5.16
C GLY A 50 6.70 7.53 6.31
N MET A 51 7.60 7.06 7.17
CA MET A 51 8.20 7.88 8.24
C MET A 51 9.50 8.57 7.81
N GLY A 52 9.99 8.35 6.58
CA GLY A 52 11.24 8.91 6.09
C GLY A 52 12.44 8.57 7.00
N LEU A 53 12.53 7.33 7.47
CA LEU A 53 13.58 6.88 8.41
C LEU A 53 14.99 6.88 7.81
N TYR A 54 15.08 6.90 6.48
CA TYR A 54 16.33 6.90 5.73
C TYR A 54 16.59 8.25 5.02
N GLU A 55 15.76 9.25 5.27
CA GLU A 55 15.97 10.60 4.75
C GLU A 55 16.95 11.38 5.63
N GLU A 56 17.65 12.36 5.05
CA GLU A 56 18.49 13.31 5.78
C GLU A 56 17.92 14.73 5.65
N PRO A 57 17.40 15.33 6.74
CA PRO A 57 17.17 14.74 8.07
C PRO A 57 16.01 13.74 8.08
N VAL A 58 16.01 12.83 9.07
CA VAL A 58 14.91 11.89 9.29
C VAL A 58 13.61 12.67 9.46
N LEU A 59 12.61 12.33 8.65
CA LEU A 59 11.34 13.07 8.66
C LEU A 59 10.56 12.83 9.95
N ARG A 60 10.52 11.58 10.42
CA ARG A 60 9.76 11.22 11.62
C ARG A 60 10.39 10.06 12.38
N TRP A 61 10.97 10.39 13.52
CA TRP A 61 11.47 9.39 14.47
C TRP A 61 10.51 9.22 15.65
N LEU A 62 10.09 7.99 15.93
CA LEU A 62 9.25 7.69 17.09
C LEU A 62 10.09 7.47 18.36
N LYS A 63 9.48 7.73 19.51
CA LYS A 63 10.05 7.40 20.83
C LYS A 63 9.99 5.89 21.07
N GLU A 64 10.81 5.37 21.98
CA GLU A 64 10.84 3.92 22.28
C GLU A 64 9.48 3.31 22.65
N PRO A 65 8.64 3.95 23.51
CA PRO A 65 7.30 3.42 23.82
C PRO A 65 6.35 3.44 22.61
N GLU A 66 6.54 4.38 21.69
CA GLU A 66 5.71 4.49 20.48
C GLU A 66 6.05 3.36 19.50
N TRP A 67 7.33 2.98 19.38
CA TRP A 67 7.73 1.80 18.61
C TRP A 67 7.06 0.52 19.13
N ASP A 68 7.04 0.31 20.45
CA ASP A 68 6.37 -0.84 21.05
C ASP A 68 4.86 -0.82 20.81
N SER A 69 4.21 0.35 20.96
CA SER A 69 2.79 0.55 20.62
C SER A 69 2.48 0.21 19.17
N CYS A 70 3.42 0.48 18.25
CA CYS A 70 3.28 0.10 16.84
C CYS A 70 3.61 -1.38 16.57
N GLY A 71 4.00 -2.16 17.58
CA GLY A 71 4.32 -3.59 17.48
C GLY A 71 5.75 -3.88 17.04
N TYR A 72 6.67 -2.94 17.25
CA TYR A 72 8.10 -3.12 16.97
C TYR A 72 8.89 -3.41 18.24
N LYS A 73 9.87 -4.30 18.11
CA LYS A 73 10.97 -4.47 19.07
C LYS A 73 12.07 -3.49 18.71
N TYR A 74 12.31 -2.54 19.59
CA TYR A 74 13.36 -1.53 19.47
C TYR A 74 14.64 -2.02 20.15
N LYS A 75 15.77 -1.97 19.45
CA LYS A 75 17.10 -2.27 20.01
C LYS A 75 18.13 -1.27 19.51
N LYS A 76 18.67 -0.44 20.39
CA LYS A 76 19.78 0.45 20.08
C LYS A 76 21.11 -0.31 20.07
N VAL A 77 21.91 -0.13 19.02
CA VAL A 77 23.22 -0.76 18.83
C VAL A 77 24.17 0.32 18.33
N GLY A 78 24.94 0.91 19.25
CA GLY A 78 25.81 2.05 18.94
C GLY A 78 25.01 3.27 18.48
N ASP A 79 25.31 3.74 17.27
CA ASP A 79 24.66 4.84 16.56
C ASP A 79 23.41 4.39 15.77
N ARG A 80 23.14 3.08 15.72
CA ARG A 80 22.04 2.50 14.94
C ARG A 80 20.92 1.99 15.82
N VAL A 81 19.74 1.87 15.22
CA VAL A 81 18.58 1.21 15.81
C VAL A 81 18.15 0.06 14.93
N HIS A 82 18.01 -1.10 15.55
CA HIS A 82 17.47 -2.29 14.91
C HIS A 82 16.00 -2.41 15.30
N LEU A 83 15.12 -2.28 14.31
CA LEU A 83 13.69 -2.50 14.44
C LEU A 83 13.34 -3.89 13.91
N SER A 84 12.57 -4.65 14.68
CA SER A 84 12.05 -5.96 14.26
C SER A 84 10.61 -6.14 14.69
N ARG A 85 9.88 -7.04 14.03
CA ARG A 85 8.51 -7.44 14.39
C ARG A 85 8.48 -8.95 14.53
N ASP A 86 7.60 -9.45 15.40
CA ASP A 86 7.42 -10.89 15.51
C ASP A 86 6.76 -11.46 14.24
N PRO A 87 7.24 -12.61 13.74
CA PRO A 87 6.61 -13.29 12.63
C PRO A 87 5.19 -13.72 13.02
N LEU A 88 4.27 -13.63 12.07
CA LEU A 88 2.89 -14.07 12.26
C LEU A 88 2.69 -15.44 11.63
N ARG A 89 1.97 -16.32 12.35
CA ARG A 89 1.65 -17.68 11.87
C ARG A 89 1.04 -17.72 10.47
N ARG A 90 0.23 -16.71 10.12
CA ARG A 90 -0.38 -16.57 8.79
C ARG A 90 0.64 -16.56 7.63
N PHE A 91 1.88 -16.15 7.90
CA PHE A 91 2.94 -16.02 6.89
C PHE A 91 4.04 -17.07 7.05
N GLU A 92 3.85 -18.11 7.88
CA GLU A 92 4.83 -19.18 8.08
C GLU A 92 5.04 -20.01 6.81
N ASP A 93 3.97 -20.19 6.02
CA ASP A 93 4.01 -20.93 4.75
C ASP A 93 4.63 -20.13 3.60
N ILE A 94 4.91 -18.82 3.80
CA ILE A 94 5.56 -17.99 2.78
C ILE A 94 7.08 -18.19 2.86
N PRO A 95 7.73 -18.62 1.76
CA PRO A 95 9.18 -18.76 1.73
C PRO A 95 9.90 -17.48 2.14
N LYS A 96 10.99 -17.59 2.91
CA LYS A 96 11.76 -16.42 3.37
C LYS A 96 12.34 -15.58 2.23
N ASN A 97 12.52 -16.14 1.04
CA ASN A 97 13.00 -15.43 -0.15
C ASN A 97 11.86 -14.85 -1.02
N HIS A 98 10.60 -15.05 -0.64
CA HIS A 98 9.46 -14.46 -1.35
C HIS A 98 9.56 -12.93 -1.34
N LYS A 99 9.37 -12.32 -2.52
CA LYS A 99 9.39 -10.88 -2.72
C LYS A 99 7.97 -10.37 -2.90
N SER A 100 7.43 -9.73 -1.87
CA SER A 100 6.09 -9.12 -1.91
C SER A 100 6.04 -7.77 -2.63
N THR A 101 7.20 -7.17 -2.92
CA THR A 101 7.32 -5.87 -3.57
C THR A 101 8.39 -5.97 -4.66
N ALA A 102 8.05 -5.48 -5.85
CA ALA A 102 8.95 -5.36 -6.99
C ALA A 102 8.92 -3.93 -7.52
N VAL A 103 10.07 -3.45 -8.00
CA VAL A 103 10.20 -2.15 -8.64
C VAL A 103 10.51 -2.40 -10.11
N HIS A 104 9.68 -1.85 -10.99
CA HIS A 104 9.86 -1.92 -12.43
C HIS A 104 10.22 -0.51 -12.92
N LEU A 105 11.37 -0.38 -13.59
CA LEU A 105 11.78 0.86 -14.23
C LEU A 105 11.27 0.87 -15.68
N LEU A 106 10.82 2.05 -16.13
CA LEU A 106 10.48 2.29 -17.52
C LEU A 106 11.69 2.89 -18.22
N GLU A 107 12.04 2.34 -19.38
CA GLU A 107 13.00 2.94 -20.29
C GLU A 107 12.31 4.01 -21.16
N GLY A 108 13.09 4.90 -21.79
CA GLY A 108 12.53 6.07 -22.49
C GLY A 108 11.58 5.74 -23.66
N THR A 109 11.62 4.52 -24.16
CA THR A 109 10.74 3.99 -25.22
C THR A 109 9.53 3.23 -24.68
N ASP A 110 9.47 2.96 -23.38
CA ASP A 110 8.45 2.11 -22.80
C ASP A 110 7.10 2.82 -22.72
N ASN A 111 6.04 2.08 -23.06
CA ASN A 111 4.68 2.51 -22.85
C ASN A 111 4.19 2.01 -21.48
N GLY A 112 3.85 2.92 -20.58
CA GLY A 112 3.39 2.58 -19.23
C GLY A 112 2.23 1.57 -19.19
N PRO A 113 1.12 1.80 -19.93
CA PRO A 113 0.02 0.87 -20.04
C PRO A 113 0.42 -0.52 -20.51
N ASP A 114 1.29 -0.65 -21.52
CA ASP A 114 1.79 -1.95 -21.97
C ASP A 114 2.54 -2.67 -20.85
N LYS A 115 3.43 -1.95 -20.16
CA LYS A 115 4.19 -2.54 -19.05
C LYS A 115 3.31 -3.00 -17.90
N ILE A 116 2.23 -2.27 -17.61
CA ILE A 116 1.26 -2.69 -16.60
C ILE A 116 0.56 -3.97 -17.03
N VAL A 117 0.19 -4.13 -18.30
CA VAL A 117 -0.43 -5.35 -18.82
C VAL A 117 0.55 -6.54 -18.73
N ASP A 118 1.83 -6.35 -19.09
CA ASP A 118 2.85 -7.39 -18.95
C ASP A 118 2.98 -7.86 -17.48
N ILE A 119 2.97 -6.93 -16.53
CA ILE A 119 3.00 -7.24 -15.10
C ILE A 119 1.75 -8.02 -14.69
N ILE A 120 0.56 -7.65 -15.18
CA ILE A 120 -0.68 -8.39 -14.89
C ILE A 120 -0.60 -9.82 -15.44
N ILE A 121 -0.05 -10.01 -16.65
CA ILE A 121 0.14 -11.33 -17.26
C ILE A 121 1.09 -12.18 -16.40
N ASP A 122 2.25 -11.65 -16.00
CA ASP A 122 3.20 -12.37 -15.14
C ASP A 122 2.57 -12.73 -13.77
N ILE A 123 1.78 -11.83 -13.17
CA ILE A 123 1.04 -12.15 -11.93
C ILE A 123 0.05 -13.29 -12.18
N LYS A 124 -0.67 -13.28 -13.30
CA LYS A 124 -1.65 -14.33 -13.66
C LYS A 124 -0.98 -15.68 -13.89
N GLU A 125 0.15 -15.71 -14.58
CA GLU A 125 0.91 -16.95 -14.82
C GLU A 125 1.41 -17.58 -13.51
N ARG A 126 1.83 -16.74 -12.55
CA ARG A 126 2.30 -17.19 -11.23
C ARG A 126 1.17 -17.54 -10.26
N ASN A 127 -0.08 -17.15 -10.55
CA ASN A 127 -1.23 -17.32 -9.66
C ASN A 127 -2.47 -17.79 -10.46
N PRO A 128 -2.66 -19.11 -10.65
CA PRO A 128 -3.74 -19.64 -11.48
C PRO A 128 -5.16 -19.31 -11.00
N SER A 129 -5.35 -19.05 -9.70
CA SER A 129 -6.63 -18.66 -9.10
C SER A 129 -6.92 -17.16 -9.16
N LEU A 130 -6.08 -16.38 -9.83
CA LEU A 130 -6.21 -14.92 -9.90
C LEU A 130 -7.47 -14.52 -10.66
N GLU A 131 -8.28 -13.68 -10.03
CA GLU A 131 -9.42 -13.05 -10.67
C GLU A 131 -9.13 -11.58 -10.96
N GLN A 132 -9.85 -11.00 -11.93
CA GLN A 132 -9.68 -9.59 -12.29
C GLN A 132 -9.93 -8.63 -11.11
N GLY A 133 -10.79 -9.01 -10.16
CA GLY A 133 -11.08 -8.24 -8.94
C GLY A 133 -9.96 -8.21 -7.91
N ASP A 134 -8.93 -9.05 -8.07
CA ASP A 134 -7.80 -9.15 -7.14
C ASP A 134 -6.70 -8.10 -7.40
N ILE A 135 -6.79 -7.38 -8.52
CA ILE A 135 -5.78 -6.41 -8.94
C ILE A 135 -6.34 -4.99 -8.87
N ALA A 136 -5.52 -4.10 -8.31
CA ALA A 136 -5.68 -2.66 -8.42
C ALA A 136 -4.48 -2.00 -9.11
N VAL A 137 -4.75 -1.09 -10.03
CA VAL A 137 -3.75 -0.19 -10.64
C VAL A 137 -3.99 1.22 -10.12
N ILE A 138 -2.97 1.80 -9.48
CA ILE A 138 -3.04 3.12 -8.84
C ILE A 138 -2.03 4.06 -9.51
N PHE A 139 -2.54 5.11 -10.16
CA PHE A 139 -1.72 6.19 -10.69
C PHE A 139 -1.41 7.22 -9.60
N LEU A 140 -0.12 7.43 -9.35
CA LEU A 140 0.38 8.31 -8.27
C LEU A 140 0.55 9.77 -8.72
N ASP A 141 0.78 9.98 -10.00
CA ASP A 141 0.93 11.31 -10.57
C ASP A 141 -0.40 12.09 -10.54
N ALA A 142 -0.34 13.40 -10.77
CA ALA A 142 -1.53 14.25 -10.94
C ALA A 142 -1.65 14.84 -12.35
N GLY A 143 -0.82 14.39 -13.30
CA GLY A 143 -0.78 14.91 -14.67
C GLY A 143 -1.98 14.45 -15.52
N GLY A 144 -2.38 15.27 -16.48
CA GLY A 144 -3.50 14.96 -17.39
C GLY A 144 -3.29 13.69 -18.24
N TYR A 145 -2.04 13.31 -18.51
CA TYR A 145 -1.68 12.11 -19.28
C TYR A 145 -2.29 10.83 -18.68
N ILE A 146 -2.59 10.83 -17.38
CA ILE A 146 -3.14 9.68 -16.65
C ILE A 146 -4.47 9.25 -17.25
N TYR A 147 -5.32 10.17 -17.70
CA TYR A 147 -6.61 9.81 -18.26
C TYR A 147 -6.47 9.03 -19.57
N GLU A 148 -5.53 9.44 -20.43
CA GLU A 148 -5.18 8.72 -21.66
C GLU A 148 -4.59 7.34 -21.34
N TYR A 149 -3.73 7.26 -20.33
CA TYR A 149 -3.12 6.01 -19.88
C TYR A 149 -4.17 5.04 -19.33
N ILE A 150 -5.11 5.53 -18.53
CA ILE A 150 -6.23 4.73 -18.00
C ILE A 150 -7.09 4.20 -19.15
N HIS A 151 -7.40 5.04 -20.15
CA HIS A 151 -8.20 4.61 -21.29
C HIS A 151 -7.48 3.55 -22.15
N SER A 152 -6.20 3.79 -22.44
CA SER A 152 -5.32 2.85 -23.14
C SER A 152 -5.21 1.52 -22.39
N LEU A 153 -4.97 1.57 -21.08
CA LEU A 153 -4.88 0.40 -20.22
C LEU A 153 -6.19 -0.40 -20.21
N LYS A 154 -7.34 0.25 -20.03
CA LYS A 154 -8.66 -0.39 -20.07
C LYS A 154 -8.89 -1.13 -21.39
N SER A 155 -8.56 -0.49 -22.51
CA SER A 155 -8.68 -1.09 -23.84
C SER A 155 -7.77 -2.32 -23.99
N LYS A 156 -6.48 -2.19 -23.63
CA LYS A 156 -5.50 -3.28 -23.73
C LYS A 156 -5.86 -4.47 -22.83
N VAL A 157 -6.26 -4.21 -21.58
CA VAL A 157 -6.74 -5.24 -20.65
C VAL A 157 -7.94 -5.97 -21.22
N LYS A 158 -8.91 -5.24 -21.79
CA LYS A 158 -10.09 -5.87 -22.40
C LYS A 158 -9.70 -6.75 -23.61
N GLN A 159 -8.83 -6.26 -24.48
CA GLN A 159 -8.42 -6.95 -25.70
C GLN A 159 -7.54 -8.17 -25.42
N GLN A 160 -6.58 -8.07 -24.50
CA GLN A 160 -5.58 -9.12 -24.26
C GLN A 160 -6.03 -10.12 -23.19
N LEU A 161 -6.82 -9.69 -22.19
CA LEU A 161 -7.21 -10.54 -21.06
C LEU A 161 -8.72 -10.84 -21.02
N GLY A 162 -9.53 -10.13 -21.82
CA GLY A 162 -11.00 -10.22 -21.77
C GLY A 162 -11.63 -9.52 -20.56
N TRP A 163 -10.81 -8.93 -19.68
CA TRP A 163 -11.22 -8.39 -18.39
C TRP A 163 -11.92 -7.05 -18.50
N ASP A 164 -12.86 -6.81 -17.59
CA ASP A 164 -13.55 -5.53 -17.43
C ASP A 164 -12.88 -4.71 -16.33
N SER A 165 -12.83 -3.39 -16.53
CA SER A 165 -12.22 -2.47 -15.57
C SER A 165 -13.26 -1.55 -14.93
N ASN A 166 -13.10 -1.32 -13.62
CA ASN A 166 -13.81 -0.30 -12.87
C ASN A 166 -12.89 0.91 -12.63
N ILE A 167 -13.23 2.05 -13.23
CA ILE A 167 -12.47 3.29 -13.08
C ILE A 167 -13.10 4.14 -11.97
N SER A 168 -12.39 4.28 -10.85
CA SER A 168 -12.99 4.80 -9.62
C SER A 168 -13.51 6.25 -9.71
N HIS A 169 -12.90 7.09 -10.55
CA HIS A 169 -13.32 8.48 -10.72
C HIS A 169 -14.58 8.63 -11.57
N GLU A 170 -14.92 7.61 -12.37
CA GLU A 170 -16.15 7.56 -13.17
C GLU A 170 -17.33 7.01 -12.35
N THR A 171 -17.10 5.95 -11.57
CA THR A 171 -18.16 5.18 -10.91
C THR A 171 -18.39 5.52 -9.44
N LYS A 172 -17.47 6.26 -8.80
CA LYS A 172 -17.47 6.63 -7.36
C LYS A 172 -17.70 5.45 -6.40
N SER A 173 -17.62 4.20 -6.87
CA SER A 173 -17.94 2.98 -6.12
C SER A 173 -17.16 1.78 -6.68
N LYS A 174 -16.86 0.80 -5.83
CA LYS A 174 -16.25 -0.47 -6.25
C LYS A 174 -17.33 -1.32 -6.93
N GLN A 175 -17.09 -1.73 -8.18
CA GLN A 175 -17.84 -2.81 -8.81
C GLN A 175 -17.07 -4.10 -8.56
N ASP A 176 -17.67 -5.01 -7.81
CA ASP A 176 -17.05 -6.28 -7.47
C ASP A 176 -16.77 -7.12 -8.73
N GLY A 177 -15.66 -7.86 -8.67
CA GLY A 177 -15.24 -8.73 -9.76
C GLY A 177 -14.72 -8.01 -11.00
N LYS A 178 -14.23 -6.77 -10.91
CA LYS A 178 -13.57 -6.03 -12.02
C LYS A 178 -12.20 -5.52 -11.63
N LEU A 179 -11.29 -5.38 -12.62
CA LEU A 179 -9.99 -4.74 -12.43
C LEU A 179 -10.18 -3.32 -11.92
N PHE A 180 -9.60 -2.98 -10.77
CA PHE A 180 -9.74 -1.64 -10.21
C PHE A 180 -8.66 -0.70 -10.75
N ILE A 181 -9.07 0.45 -11.31
CA ILE A 181 -8.14 1.47 -11.80
C ILE A 181 -8.49 2.80 -11.13
N SER A 182 -7.48 3.44 -10.52
CA SER A 182 -7.70 4.64 -9.71
C SER A 182 -6.51 5.59 -9.71
N ASN A 183 -6.75 6.81 -9.23
CA ASN A 183 -5.70 7.72 -8.80
C ASN A 183 -5.55 7.63 -7.26
N ILE A 184 -4.48 8.22 -6.72
CA ILE A 184 -4.19 8.16 -5.28
C ILE A 184 -5.36 8.61 -4.36
N ASN A 185 -6.21 9.54 -4.83
CA ASN A 185 -7.27 10.14 -4.02
C ASN A 185 -8.43 9.18 -3.74
N ASN A 186 -8.65 8.18 -4.59
CA ASN A 186 -9.84 7.32 -4.55
C ASN A 186 -9.55 5.86 -4.16
N ALA A 187 -8.32 5.55 -3.74
CA ALA A 187 -7.91 4.21 -3.32
C ALA A 187 -8.05 3.94 -1.81
N LYS A 188 -8.35 4.98 -1.00
CA LYS A 188 -8.35 4.87 0.47
C LYS A 188 -9.46 3.92 0.97
N GLY A 189 -9.09 2.99 1.86
CA GLY A 189 -10.02 2.05 2.48
C GLY A 189 -10.37 0.83 1.62
N LEU A 190 -9.72 0.68 0.46
CA LEU A 190 -9.85 -0.50 -0.39
C LEU A 190 -8.66 -1.42 -0.23
N GLU A 191 -8.90 -2.71 -0.40
CA GLU A 191 -7.91 -3.77 -0.24
C GLU A 191 -7.93 -4.69 -1.46
N PHE A 192 -6.74 -5.04 -1.92
CA PHE A 192 -6.51 -5.90 -3.08
C PHE A 192 -5.32 -6.82 -2.79
N PRO A 193 -5.37 -8.10 -3.16
CA PRO A 193 -4.22 -8.99 -3.13
C PRO A 193 -3.00 -8.44 -3.88
N PHE A 194 -3.22 -7.82 -5.04
CA PHE A 194 -2.17 -7.23 -5.86
C PHE A 194 -2.44 -5.75 -6.14
N VAL A 195 -1.44 -4.92 -5.88
CA VAL A 195 -1.49 -3.48 -6.13
C VAL A 195 -0.31 -3.08 -7.00
N ILE A 196 -0.60 -2.51 -8.18
CA ILE A 196 0.38 -1.97 -9.12
C ILE A 196 0.31 -0.45 -9.02
N CYS A 197 1.38 0.17 -8.53
CA CYS A 197 1.49 1.64 -8.48
C CYS A 197 2.28 2.14 -9.69
N PHE A 198 1.75 3.16 -10.37
CA PHE A 198 2.39 3.77 -11.53
C PHE A 198 2.70 5.25 -11.28
N ALA A 199 3.93 5.66 -11.58
CA ALA A 199 4.36 7.05 -11.63
C ALA A 199 5.30 7.24 -12.82
N MET A 200 5.08 8.27 -13.63
CA MET A 200 5.99 8.65 -14.72
C MET A 200 7.19 9.41 -14.17
N LYS A 201 6.98 10.22 -13.12
CA LYS A 201 8.05 10.95 -12.44
C LYS A 201 7.84 10.91 -10.93
N LEU A 202 8.86 10.45 -10.22
CA LEU A 202 8.92 10.60 -8.76
C LEU A 202 9.39 12.03 -8.45
N VAL A 203 8.44 12.93 -8.22
CA VAL A 203 8.73 14.31 -7.84
C VAL A 203 8.57 14.45 -6.33
N LYS A 204 9.58 15.00 -5.64
CA LYS A 204 9.45 15.43 -4.25
C LYS A 204 8.41 16.55 -4.22
N ARG A 205 7.23 16.31 -3.62
CA ARG A 205 6.28 17.39 -3.37
C ARG A 205 6.90 18.29 -2.30
N ALA A 206 7.12 19.55 -2.66
CA ALA A 206 7.61 20.59 -1.76
C ALA A 206 6.56 20.94 -0.70
#